data_AF-D3B4S6-F1
#
_entry.id   AF-D3B4S6-F1
#
_cell.length_a   1.000
_cell.length_b   1.000
_cell.length_c   1.000
_cell.angle_alpha   90.00
_cell.angle_beta   90.00
_cell.angle_gamma   90.00
#
_symmetry.space_group_name_H-M   'P 1'
#
loop_
_entity.id
_entity.type
_entity.pdbx_description
1 polymer ?
#
loop_
_entity_poly.entity_id
_entity_poly.type
_entity_poly.pdbx_seq_one_letter_code
_entity_poly.pdbx_strand_id
1 'polypeptide(L)'
;MVPQFYTLLKKFIAEFYEFTDQLSENEDFIIRSTDTLIRKINEVLYNFLTMSSAVPQVIQIVVNLDHLLVACQFFKEYLNSLVLGDSKSNDQSLSSSNKVSLSSSNQLYTTKGLGEKLIIKLCERKIEDLMSSSANINWSPIASDDRPRDYIEDVITFLEFNLPFVQPLSHQLREEFITKAFRKISETLSIMIHSDQLKKFNLCGVKCFNADLKRIEDFAKIKADEKDRTTTTSRNLVGYFFELRQTVNLLLSENPEDFADSKIRSYNYNLLTNIPDLIILFQKYKEESKGFSQPKEQKDRNNKIANAIRKFREMV
;
A
#
# COMPACT_ATOMS: atom_id res chain seq x y z
N MET A 1 9.12 -17.05 18.40
CA MET A 1 9.42 -15.84 19.21
C MET A 1 8.39 -15.62 20.31
N VAL A 2 7.14 -15.22 20.00
CA VAL A 2 6.15 -14.81 21.02
C VAL A 2 5.87 -15.88 22.10
N PRO A 3 5.63 -17.17 21.78
CA PRO A 3 5.35 -18.17 22.82
C PRO A 3 6.53 -18.41 23.78
N GLN A 4 7.76 -18.34 23.26
CA GLN A 4 8.98 -18.45 24.06
C GLN A 4 9.13 -17.25 24.98
N PHE A 5 8.92 -16.03 24.47
CA PHE A 5 8.91 -14.83 25.30
C PHE A 5 7.86 -14.92 26.40
N TYR A 6 6.63 -15.31 26.07
CA TYR A 6 5.56 -15.43 27.05
C TYR A 6 5.96 -16.39 28.18
N THR A 7 6.46 -17.57 27.81
CA THR A 7 6.86 -18.61 28.77
C THR A 7 8.02 -18.15 29.66
N LEU A 8 9.05 -17.55 29.06
CA LEU A 8 10.22 -17.05 29.79
C LEU A 8 9.85 -15.91 30.75
N LEU A 9 9.02 -14.95 30.30
CA LEU A 9 8.64 -13.84 31.16
C LEU A 9 7.71 -14.27 32.28
N LYS A 10 6.76 -15.18 32.01
CA LYS A 10 5.91 -15.76 33.06
C LYS A 10 6.74 -16.49 34.11
N LYS A 11 7.71 -17.29 33.67
CA LYS A 11 8.64 -18.01 34.54
C LYS A 11 9.49 -17.04 35.36
N PHE A 12 10.04 -16.01 34.73
CA PHE A 12 10.78 -14.94 35.41
C PHE A 12 9.92 -14.29 36.48
N ILE A 13 8.69 -13.85 36.18
CA ILE A 13 7.80 -13.22 37.16
C ILE A 13 7.55 -14.15 38.36
N ALA A 14 7.28 -15.44 38.11
CA ALA A 14 6.99 -16.40 39.17
C ALA A 14 8.20 -16.69 40.07
N GLU A 15 9.34 -17.05 39.49
CA GLU A 15 10.57 -17.36 40.25
C GLU A 15 11.11 -16.13 40.96
N PHE A 16 11.00 -14.96 40.32
CA PHE A 16 11.47 -13.71 40.89
C PHE A 16 10.58 -13.26 42.06
N TYR A 17 9.26 -13.47 41.98
CA TYR A 17 8.34 -13.26 43.11
C TYR A 17 8.71 -14.14 44.30
N GLU A 18 8.88 -15.45 44.09
CA GLU A 18 9.28 -16.40 45.13
C GLU A 18 10.62 -16.04 45.79
N PHE A 19 11.60 -15.58 45.00
CA PHE A 19 12.88 -15.10 45.52
C PHE A 19 12.73 -13.84 46.38
N THR A 20 11.90 -12.89 45.96
CA THR A 20 11.71 -11.62 46.67
C THR A 20 10.72 -11.68 47.83
N ASP A 21 9.98 -12.77 48.01
CA ASP A 21 8.99 -12.93 49.08
C ASP A 21 9.58 -12.73 50.49
N GLN A 22 10.89 -12.94 50.64
CA GLN A 22 11.63 -12.73 51.88
C GLN A 22 12.14 -11.28 52.08
N LEU A 23 11.89 -10.37 51.13
CA LEU A 23 12.39 -8.99 51.12
C LEU A 23 11.24 -7.98 51.35
N SER A 24 11.51 -6.91 52.10
CA SER A 24 10.61 -5.75 52.19
C SER A 24 10.54 -5.00 50.84
N GLU A 25 9.35 -4.54 50.41
CA GLU A 25 9.09 -3.89 49.10
C GLU A 25 9.23 -4.80 47.86
N ASN A 26 8.96 -6.09 48.01
CA ASN A 26 8.95 -7.11 46.96
C ASN A 26 8.09 -6.75 45.73
N GLU A 27 6.88 -6.22 45.94
CA GLU A 27 5.89 -5.95 44.88
C GLU A 27 6.38 -4.94 43.83
N ASP A 28 6.90 -3.80 44.28
CA ASP A 28 7.39 -2.73 43.42
C ASP A 28 8.61 -3.17 42.60
N PHE A 29 9.47 -4.01 43.18
CA PHE A 29 10.68 -4.48 42.52
C PHE A 29 10.38 -5.45 41.37
N ILE A 30 9.38 -6.32 41.53
CA ILE A 30 8.96 -7.26 40.47
C ILE A 30 8.29 -6.50 39.33
N ILE A 31 7.44 -5.51 39.63
CA ILE A 31 6.78 -4.68 38.61
C ILE A 31 7.84 -3.93 37.79
N ARG A 32 8.80 -3.26 38.43
CA ARG A 32 9.88 -2.51 37.75
C ARG A 32 10.81 -3.41 36.94
N SER A 33 11.14 -4.59 37.47
CA SER A 33 11.94 -5.61 36.78
C SER A 33 11.24 -6.12 35.52
N THR A 34 9.95 -6.44 35.62
CA THR A 34 9.12 -6.88 34.50
C THR A 34 9.01 -5.79 33.43
N ASP A 35 8.75 -4.55 33.84
CA ASP A 35 8.65 -3.40 32.93
C ASP A 35 9.99 -3.15 32.22
N THR A 36 11.11 -3.27 32.93
CA THR A 36 12.46 -3.15 32.35
C THR A 36 12.73 -4.22 31.30
N LEU A 37 12.28 -5.46 31.50
CA LEU A 37 12.47 -6.53 30.54
C LEU A 37 11.61 -6.31 29.28
N ILE A 38 10.36 -5.85 29.45
CA ILE A 38 9.49 -5.42 28.34
C ILE A 38 10.15 -4.31 27.53
N ARG A 39 10.72 -3.30 28.19
CA ARG A 39 11.44 -2.20 27.55
C ARG A 39 12.61 -2.69 26.70
N LYS A 40 13.50 -3.53 27.26
CA LYS A 40 14.66 -4.09 26.52
C LYS A 40 14.22 -4.86 25.27
N ILE A 41 13.10 -5.57 25.35
CA ILE A 41 12.58 -6.32 24.19
C ILE A 41 12.02 -5.37 23.15
N ASN A 42 11.32 -4.32 23.57
CA ASN A 42 10.88 -3.28 22.66
C ASN A 42 12.09 -2.63 21.94
N GLU A 43 13.18 -2.33 22.65
CA GLU A 43 14.41 -1.78 22.05
C GLU A 43 14.99 -2.72 20.98
N VAL A 44 15.05 -4.03 21.26
CA VAL A 44 15.52 -5.04 20.29
C VAL A 44 14.59 -5.10 19.05
N LEU A 45 13.27 -5.15 19.27
CA LEU A 45 12.29 -5.20 18.17
C LEU A 45 12.31 -3.92 17.34
N TYR A 46 12.47 -2.77 17.97
CA TYR A 46 12.63 -1.48 17.30
C TYR A 46 13.89 -1.46 16.42
N ASN A 47 15.01 -1.98 16.91
CA ASN A 47 16.25 -2.09 16.14
C ASN A 47 16.07 -3.01 14.93
N PHE A 48 15.43 -4.18 15.10
CA PHE A 48 15.12 -5.05 13.96
C PHE A 48 14.17 -4.38 12.97
N LEU A 49 13.16 -3.66 13.46
CA LEU A 49 12.20 -2.94 12.63
C LEU A 49 12.89 -1.89 11.74
N THR A 50 13.78 -1.09 12.31
CA THR A 50 14.47 -0.01 11.60
C THR A 50 15.52 -0.51 10.60
N MET A 51 16.10 -1.69 10.82
CA MET A 51 17.04 -2.32 9.90
C MET A 51 16.36 -3.15 8.80
N SER A 52 15.07 -3.46 8.95
CA SER A 52 14.33 -4.29 8.01
C SER A 52 13.94 -3.51 6.75
N SER A 53 14.21 -4.10 5.58
CA SER A 53 13.84 -3.54 4.28
C SER A 53 12.78 -4.37 3.54
N ALA A 54 12.53 -5.60 3.98
CA ALA A 54 11.58 -6.51 3.36
C ALA A 54 10.20 -6.41 4.05
N VAL A 55 9.15 -6.22 3.23
CA VAL A 55 7.77 -6.09 3.70
C VAL A 55 7.32 -7.26 4.61
N PRO A 56 7.55 -8.55 4.26
CA PRO A 56 7.13 -9.67 5.11
C PRO A 56 7.79 -9.68 6.50
N GLN A 57 9.05 -9.24 6.60
CA GLN A 57 9.76 -9.19 7.88
C GLN A 57 9.15 -8.15 8.80
N VAL A 58 8.87 -6.95 8.29
CA VAL A 58 8.23 -5.86 9.04
C VAL A 58 6.83 -6.26 9.49
N ILE A 59 6.05 -6.90 8.60
CA ILE A 59 4.74 -7.47 8.93
C ILE A 59 4.84 -8.44 10.11
N GLN A 60 5.78 -9.39 10.05
CA GLN A 60 5.94 -10.37 11.13
C GLN A 60 6.30 -9.72 12.47
N ILE A 61 7.11 -8.65 12.46
CA ILE A 61 7.43 -7.88 13.66
C ILE A 61 6.16 -7.21 14.21
N VAL A 62 5.35 -6.57 13.37
CA VAL A 62 4.07 -5.95 13.79
C VAL A 62 3.11 -6.97 14.36
N VAL A 63 2.98 -8.15 13.75
CA VAL A 63 2.17 -9.26 14.27
C VAL A 63 2.70 -9.74 15.62
N ASN A 64 4.02 -9.87 15.77
CA ASN A 64 4.62 -10.25 17.05
C ASN A 64 4.34 -9.18 18.12
N LEU A 65 4.46 -7.89 17.80
CA LEU A 65 4.15 -6.79 18.72
C LEU A 65 2.68 -6.83 19.18
N ASP A 66 1.75 -7.17 18.29
CA ASP A 66 0.34 -7.31 18.65
C ASP A 66 0.12 -8.41 19.70
N HIS A 67 0.71 -9.59 19.49
CA HIS A 67 0.62 -10.66 20.47
C HIS A 67 1.39 -10.35 21.77
N LEU A 68 2.50 -9.59 21.69
CA LEU A 68 3.24 -9.14 22.87
C LEU A 68 2.42 -8.17 23.72
N LEU A 69 1.66 -7.28 23.09
CA LEU A 69 0.73 -6.38 23.78
C LEU A 69 -0.35 -7.16 24.53
N VAL A 70 -0.89 -8.22 23.91
CA VAL A 70 -1.83 -9.14 24.58
C VAL A 70 -1.14 -9.87 25.76
N ALA A 71 0.09 -10.35 25.57
CA ALA A 71 0.87 -10.96 26.64
C ALA A 71 1.12 -9.99 27.81
N CYS A 72 1.44 -8.72 27.54
CA CYS A 72 1.59 -7.68 28.57
C CYS A 72 0.31 -7.47 29.38
N GLN A 73 -0.88 -7.57 28.77
CA GLN A 73 -2.14 -7.51 29.49
C GLN A 73 -2.28 -8.70 30.46
N PHE A 74 -1.94 -9.92 30.02
CA PHE A 74 -1.91 -11.09 30.90
C PHE A 74 -0.89 -10.95 32.04
N PHE A 75 0.30 -10.40 31.77
CA PHE A 75 1.30 -10.16 32.82
C PHE A 75 0.83 -9.14 33.83
N LYS A 76 0.15 -8.08 33.38
CA LYS A 76 -0.48 -7.10 34.27
C LYS A 76 -1.51 -7.75 35.18
N GLU A 77 -2.38 -8.60 34.64
CA GLU A 77 -3.39 -9.34 35.42
C GLU A 77 -2.74 -10.33 36.39
N TYR A 78 -1.72 -11.05 35.95
CA TYR A 78 -0.97 -11.99 36.78
C TYR A 78 -0.24 -11.28 37.93
N LEU A 79 0.45 -10.17 37.65
CA LEU A 79 1.08 -9.35 38.69
C LEU A 79 0.05 -8.79 39.68
N ASN A 80 -1.09 -8.29 39.20
CA ASN A 80 -2.16 -7.85 40.11
C ASN A 80 -2.63 -9.01 41.02
N SER A 81 -2.74 -10.24 40.51
CA SER A 81 -3.12 -11.40 41.34
C SER A 81 -2.09 -11.78 42.39
N LEU A 82 -0.79 -11.65 42.08
CA LEU A 82 0.30 -11.94 43.00
C LEU A 82 0.45 -10.87 44.09
N VAL A 83 0.29 -9.60 43.70
CA VAL A 83 0.46 -8.43 44.56
C VAL A 83 -0.75 -8.24 45.49
N LEU A 84 -1.98 -8.41 44.99
CA LEU A 84 -3.19 -8.17 45.78
C LEU A 84 -3.68 -9.41 46.56
N GLY A 85 -3.17 -10.60 46.22
CA GLY A 85 -3.64 -11.88 46.76
C GLY A 85 -5.12 -12.17 46.48
N ASP A 86 -5.63 -13.30 46.97
CA ASP A 86 -7.06 -13.69 46.93
C ASP A 86 -7.97 -12.81 47.82
N SER A 87 -7.50 -11.62 48.21
CA SER A 87 -8.16 -10.62 49.06
C SER A 87 -9.32 -9.93 48.33
N LYS A 88 -10.24 -10.71 47.76
CA LYS A 88 -11.63 -10.31 47.49
C LYS A 88 -12.48 -10.31 48.77
N SER A 89 -11.89 -10.61 49.93
CA SER A 89 -12.55 -10.50 51.22
C SER A 89 -12.45 -9.08 51.78
N ASN A 90 -13.53 -8.33 51.56
CA ASN A 90 -14.10 -7.38 52.52
C ASN A 90 -13.48 -5.98 52.72
N ASP A 91 -12.96 -5.32 51.68
CA ASP A 91 -12.93 -3.84 51.77
C ASP A 91 -13.20 -3.14 50.43
N GLN A 92 -14.38 -2.51 50.35
CA GLN A 92 -14.85 -1.69 49.22
C GLN A 92 -14.12 -0.34 49.10
N SER A 93 -12.91 -0.20 49.66
CA SER A 93 -12.15 1.05 49.71
C SER A 93 -10.75 0.98 49.07
N LEU A 94 -10.43 -0.06 48.30
CA LEU A 94 -9.19 -0.04 47.49
C LEU A 94 -9.40 0.87 46.28
N SER A 95 -8.97 2.11 46.45
CA SER A 95 -9.02 3.15 45.43
C SER A 95 -8.46 2.64 44.10
N SER A 96 -8.93 3.23 43.01
CA SER A 96 -8.43 3.07 41.64
C SER A 96 -6.92 3.31 41.45
N SER A 97 -6.16 3.60 42.52
CA SER A 97 -4.72 3.85 42.55
C SER A 97 -3.83 2.60 42.67
N ASN A 98 -4.35 1.42 43.02
CA ASN A 98 -3.55 0.19 43.25
C ASN A 98 -3.49 -0.78 42.05
N LYS A 99 -3.71 -0.31 40.82
CA LYS A 99 -3.56 -1.16 39.62
C LYS A 99 -2.10 -1.18 39.18
N VAL A 100 -1.46 -2.35 39.19
CA VAL A 100 -0.13 -2.57 38.59
C VAL A 100 -0.12 -1.96 37.19
N SER A 101 0.85 -1.08 36.91
CA SER A 101 0.99 -0.41 35.62
C SER A 101 2.32 -0.79 34.97
N LEU A 102 2.27 -1.43 33.81
CA LEU A 102 3.43 -1.75 32.99
C LEU A 102 3.62 -0.63 31.95
N SER A 103 4.23 0.48 32.37
CA SER A 103 4.37 1.69 31.55
C SER A 103 5.08 1.46 30.21
N SER A 104 5.99 0.47 30.17
CA SER A 104 6.77 0.12 28.98
C SER A 104 5.91 -0.53 27.88
N SER A 105 4.67 -0.97 28.16
CA SER A 105 3.74 -1.40 27.11
C SER A 105 3.37 -0.27 26.15
N ASN A 106 3.42 0.99 26.59
CA ASN A 106 3.18 2.15 25.73
C ASN A 106 4.25 2.30 24.63
N GLN A 107 5.47 1.85 24.92
CA GLN A 107 6.56 1.84 23.94
C GLN A 107 6.31 0.77 22.87
N LEU A 108 5.76 -0.39 23.24
CA LEU A 108 5.35 -1.42 22.27
C LEU A 108 4.27 -0.91 21.32
N TYR A 109 3.27 -0.18 21.83
CA TYR A 109 2.25 0.46 20.97
C TYR A 109 2.90 1.46 19.99
N THR A 110 3.87 2.24 20.47
CA THR A 110 4.59 3.22 19.64
C THR A 110 5.37 2.51 18.52
N THR A 111 6.17 1.49 18.87
CA THR A 111 6.93 0.69 17.90
C THR A 111 6.01 -0.02 16.91
N LYS A 112 4.86 -0.55 17.37
CA LYS A 112 3.85 -1.15 16.50
C LYS A 112 3.37 -0.14 15.47
N GLY A 113 2.92 1.04 15.91
CA GLY A 113 2.44 2.09 15.00
C GLY A 113 3.49 2.59 14.00
N LEU A 114 4.77 2.62 14.39
CA LEU A 114 5.87 2.87 13.46
C LEU A 114 6.02 1.75 12.43
N GLY A 115 5.90 0.49 12.85
CA GLY A 115 5.95 -0.66 11.97
C GLY A 115 4.80 -0.68 10.97
N GLU A 116 3.59 -0.37 11.41
CA GLU A 116 2.41 -0.26 10.53
C GLU A 116 2.64 0.76 9.41
N LYS A 117 3.17 1.96 9.74
CA LYS A 117 3.54 2.98 8.74
C LYS A 117 4.67 2.51 7.81
N LEU A 118 5.66 1.80 8.36
CA LEU A 118 6.80 1.30 7.59
C LEU A 118 6.37 0.24 6.56
N ILE A 119 5.41 -0.63 6.89
CA ILE A 119 4.85 -1.62 5.96
C ILE A 119 4.33 -0.93 4.69
N ILE A 120 3.51 0.12 4.86
CA ILE A 120 2.94 0.89 3.75
C ILE A 120 4.04 1.54 2.91
N LYS A 121 4.97 2.24 3.57
CA LYS A 121 6.08 2.95 2.90
C LYS A 121 6.97 2.00 2.10
N LEU A 122 7.30 0.82 2.65
CA LEU A 122 8.12 -0.17 1.96
C LEU A 122 7.38 -0.79 0.77
N CYS A 123 6.07 -1.00 0.89
CA CYS A 123 5.24 -1.46 -0.23
C CYS A 123 5.25 -0.46 -1.39
N GLU A 124 4.95 0.81 -1.10
CA GLU A 124 4.95 1.89 -2.11
C GLU A 124 6.33 2.01 -2.79
N ARG A 125 7.41 2.04 -2.00
CA ARG A 125 8.78 2.10 -2.54
C ARG A 125 9.10 0.89 -3.41
N LYS A 126 8.71 -0.32 -2.98
CA LYS A 126 8.99 -1.53 -3.75
C LYS A 126 8.23 -1.55 -5.08
N ILE A 127 7.01 -1.04 -5.11
CA ILE A 127 6.24 -0.85 -6.35
C ILE A 127 6.99 0.12 -7.28
N GLU A 128 7.42 1.28 -6.77
CA GLU A 128 8.22 2.24 -7.55
C GLU A 128 9.50 1.61 -8.12
N ASP A 129 10.23 0.86 -7.29
CA ASP A 129 11.45 0.17 -7.70
C ASP A 129 11.20 -0.85 -8.82
N LEU A 130 10.13 -1.65 -8.72
CA LEU A 130 9.79 -2.63 -9.78
C LEU A 130 9.36 -1.95 -11.08
N MET A 131 8.60 -0.85 -10.96
CA MET A 131 8.14 -0.06 -12.11
C MET A 131 9.24 0.84 -12.69
N SER A 132 10.40 0.98 -12.05
CA SER A 132 11.50 1.82 -12.53
C SER A 132 12.06 1.38 -13.89
N SER A 133 11.93 0.09 -14.24
CA SER A 133 12.28 -0.44 -15.56
C SER A 133 11.46 0.18 -16.71
N SER A 134 10.31 0.80 -16.40
CA SER A 134 9.50 1.55 -17.36
C SER A 134 10.22 2.73 -18.03
N ALA A 135 11.31 3.24 -17.44
CA ALA A 135 12.09 4.34 -17.99
C ALA A 135 12.67 4.03 -19.39
N ASN A 136 12.88 2.75 -19.72
CA ASN A 136 13.47 2.29 -20.99
C ASN A 136 12.42 1.83 -22.02
N ILE A 137 11.14 2.14 -21.80
CA ILE A 137 10.06 1.76 -22.71
C ILE A 137 10.22 2.45 -24.07
N ASN A 138 10.13 1.66 -25.14
CA ASN A 138 9.90 2.19 -26.49
C ASN A 138 8.41 2.56 -26.65
N TRP A 139 8.11 3.86 -26.67
CA TRP A 139 6.76 4.40 -26.85
C TRP A 139 6.33 4.56 -28.31
N SER A 140 7.22 4.26 -29.26
CA SER A 140 6.91 4.26 -30.70
C SER A 140 7.35 2.96 -31.38
N PRO A 141 6.88 1.80 -30.92
CA PRO A 141 7.20 0.52 -31.55
C PRO A 141 6.54 0.43 -32.93
N ILE A 142 7.10 -0.44 -33.79
CA ILE A 142 6.61 -0.66 -35.16
C ILE A 142 5.31 -1.48 -35.15
N ALA A 143 5.21 -2.42 -34.21
CA ALA A 143 4.03 -3.25 -33.98
C ALA A 143 3.65 -3.17 -32.50
N SER A 144 2.36 -3.30 -32.21
CA SER A 144 1.87 -3.49 -30.85
C SER A 144 2.04 -4.94 -30.42
N ASP A 145 2.26 -5.14 -29.12
CA ASP A 145 2.09 -6.43 -28.46
C ASP A 145 0.90 -6.29 -27.49
N ASP A 146 -0.01 -7.26 -27.54
CA ASP A 146 -1.17 -7.31 -26.63
C ASP A 146 -0.80 -7.93 -25.27
N ARG A 147 0.44 -8.39 -25.11
CA ARG A 147 0.96 -8.88 -23.83
C ARG A 147 1.41 -7.71 -22.93
N PRO A 148 1.09 -7.78 -21.63
CA PRO A 148 1.61 -6.81 -20.67
C PRO A 148 3.12 -6.91 -20.57
N ARG A 149 3.77 -5.78 -20.30
CA ARG A 149 5.22 -5.67 -20.12
C ARG A 149 5.64 -6.13 -18.72
N ASP A 150 6.90 -6.58 -18.62
CA ASP A 150 7.47 -7.21 -17.43
C ASP A 150 7.26 -6.40 -16.13
N TYR A 151 7.38 -5.07 -16.18
CA TYR A 151 7.23 -4.24 -14.99
C TYR A 151 5.84 -4.35 -14.32
N ILE A 152 4.77 -4.59 -15.10
CA ILE A 152 3.44 -4.85 -14.53
C ILE A 152 3.35 -6.25 -13.94
N GLU A 153 3.89 -7.25 -14.63
CA GLU A 153 3.90 -8.63 -14.14
C GLU A 153 4.72 -8.76 -12.85
N ASP A 154 5.85 -8.06 -12.76
CA ASP A 154 6.71 -8.00 -11.58
C ASP A 154 5.95 -7.40 -10.38
N VAL A 155 5.20 -6.30 -10.59
CA VAL A 155 4.37 -5.68 -9.55
C VAL A 155 3.25 -6.62 -9.12
N ILE A 156 2.58 -7.29 -10.06
CA ILE A 156 1.49 -8.22 -9.74
C ILE A 156 2.04 -9.41 -8.96
N THR A 157 3.14 -10.01 -9.41
CA THR A 157 3.83 -11.10 -8.72
C THR A 157 4.22 -10.69 -7.30
N PHE A 158 4.74 -9.46 -7.12
CA PHE A 158 5.04 -8.91 -5.81
C PHE A 158 3.79 -8.80 -4.92
N LEU A 159 2.68 -8.28 -5.45
CA LEU A 159 1.44 -8.16 -4.68
C LEU A 159 0.87 -9.53 -4.32
N GLU A 160 0.81 -10.47 -5.25
CA GLU A 160 0.36 -11.84 -5.01
C GLU A 160 1.18 -12.54 -3.92
N PHE A 161 2.50 -12.35 -3.93
CA PHE A 161 3.37 -12.88 -2.89
C PHE A 161 3.13 -12.24 -1.52
N ASN A 162 2.90 -10.92 -1.44
CA ASN A 162 2.83 -10.20 -0.16
C ASN A 162 1.42 -10.16 0.47
N LEU A 163 0.35 -10.26 -0.32
CA LEU A 163 -1.02 -10.19 0.17
C LEU A 163 -1.38 -11.23 1.25
N PRO A 164 -0.88 -12.48 1.21
CA PRO A 164 -1.11 -13.44 2.29
C PRO A 164 -0.51 -12.99 3.63
N PHE A 165 0.62 -12.29 3.62
CA PHE A 165 1.30 -11.87 4.85
C PHE A 165 0.54 -10.78 5.59
N VAL A 166 -0.23 -9.93 4.90
CA VAL A 166 -1.03 -8.90 5.57
C VAL A 166 -2.28 -9.46 6.24
N GLN A 167 -2.68 -10.71 5.98
CA GLN A 167 -3.91 -11.31 6.54
C GLN A 167 -4.02 -11.25 8.06
N PRO A 168 -2.97 -11.49 8.86
CA PRO A 168 -3.04 -11.41 10.32
C PRO A 168 -3.11 -9.98 10.87
N LEU A 169 -2.94 -8.95 10.03
CA LEU A 169 -2.98 -7.55 10.44
C LEU A 169 -4.43 -7.08 10.65
N SER A 170 -4.57 -5.92 11.31
CA SER A 170 -5.87 -5.28 11.51
C SER A 170 -6.59 -5.03 10.17
N HIS A 171 -7.92 -5.08 10.19
CA HIS A 171 -8.72 -4.81 9.00
C HIS A 171 -8.35 -3.48 8.33
N GLN A 172 -8.23 -2.42 9.13
CA GLN A 172 -7.86 -1.09 8.66
C GLN A 172 -6.50 -1.07 7.95
N LEU A 173 -5.48 -1.71 8.53
CA LEU A 173 -4.15 -1.73 7.93
C LEU A 173 -4.10 -2.54 6.63
N ARG A 174 -4.86 -3.64 6.55
CA ARG A 174 -5.01 -4.41 5.30
C ARG A 174 -5.64 -3.57 4.20
N GLU A 175 -6.71 -2.84 4.52
CA GLU A 175 -7.35 -1.95 3.54
C GLU A 175 -6.43 -0.80 3.12
N GLU A 176 -5.69 -0.21 4.05
CA GLU A 176 -4.72 0.83 3.75
C GLU A 176 -3.58 0.31 2.86
N PHE A 177 -3.03 -0.87 3.15
CA PHE A 177 -2.00 -1.51 2.34
C PHE A 177 -2.43 -1.67 0.89
N ILE A 178 -3.60 -2.27 0.67
CA ILE A 178 -4.15 -2.51 -0.67
C ILE A 178 -4.43 -1.17 -1.36
N THR A 179 -5.09 -0.24 -0.67
CA THR A 179 -5.42 1.09 -1.21
C THR A 179 -4.19 1.86 -1.66
N LYS A 180 -3.15 1.89 -0.82
CA LYS A 180 -1.90 2.60 -1.11
C LYS A 180 -1.13 1.95 -2.24
N ALA A 181 -1.10 0.62 -2.29
CA ALA A 181 -0.48 -0.11 -3.40
C ALA A 181 -1.13 0.24 -4.76
N PHE A 182 -2.45 0.07 -4.90
CA PHE A 182 -3.14 0.34 -6.16
C PHE A 182 -3.10 1.82 -6.56
N ARG A 183 -3.21 2.73 -5.59
CA ARG A 183 -3.03 4.16 -5.84
C ARG A 183 -1.64 4.47 -6.35
N LYS A 184 -0.59 3.95 -5.71
CA LYS A 184 0.80 4.16 -6.15
C LYS A 184 1.01 3.68 -7.58
N ILE A 185 0.49 2.51 -7.95
CA ILE A 185 0.58 1.99 -9.32
C ILE A 185 -0.09 2.94 -10.32
N SER A 186 -1.31 3.39 -10.02
CA SER A 186 -2.02 4.35 -10.87
C SER A 186 -1.27 5.68 -11.01
N GLU A 187 -0.76 6.22 -9.90
CA GLU A 187 0.08 7.43 -9.92
C GLU A 187 1.32 7.23 -10.81
N THR A 188 2.04 6.12 -10.66
CA THR A 188 3.23 5.83 -11.48
C THR A 188 2.87 5.69 -12.96
N LEU A 189 1.79 4.99 -13.31
CA LEU A 189 1.32 4.87 -14.71
C LEU A 189 0.92 6.23 -15.30
N SER A 190 0.27 7.09 -14.50
CA SER A 190 -0.10 8.45 -14.92
C SER A 190 1.14 9.33 -15.14
N ILE A 191 2.11 9.24 -14.25
CA ILE A 191 3.40 9.94 -14.40
C ILE A 191 4.11 9.49 -15.68
N MET A 192 4.10 8.19 -16.01
CA MET A 192 4.76 7.68 -17.22
C MET A 192 4.25 8.35 -18.49
N ILE A 193 2.93 8.47 -18.66
CA ILE A 193 2.33 9.02 -19.88
C ILE A 193 2.36 10.56 -19.93
N HIS A 194 2.37 11.22 -18.77
CA HIS A 194 2.46 12.69 -18.69
C HIS A 194 3.90 13.22 -18.57
N SER A 195 4.89 12.35 -18.31
CA SER A 195 6.29 12.71 -18.10
C SER A 195 6.85 13.60 -19.20
N ASP A 196 7.61 14.63 -18.82
CA ASP A 196 8.34 15.49 -19.75
C ASP A 196 9.45 14.74 -20.50
N GLN A 197 9.89 13.60 -19.98
CA GLN A 197 10.86 12.73 -20.66
C GLN A 197 10.22 11.98 -21.83
N LEU A 198 8.90 11.74 -21.78
CA LEU A 198 8.16 11.20 -22.91
C LEU A 198 7.98 12.27 -23.98
N LYS A 199 8.87 12.30 -24.97
CA LYS A 199 8.83 13.28 -26.06
C LYS A 199 7.85 12.93 -27.16
N LYS A 200 7.67 11.64 -27.44
CA LYS A 200 6.74 11.15 -28.45
C LYS A 200 6.27 9.73 -28.18
N PHE A 201 5.07 9.41 -28.66
CA PHE A 201 4.52 8.06 -28.70
C PHE A 201 3.59 7.89 -29.91
N ASN A 202 3.33 6.66 -30.33
CA ASN A 202 2.43 6.34 -31.45
C ASN A 202 1.29 5.38 -31.03
N LEU A 203 0.38 5.06 -31.95
CA LEU A 203 -0.75 4.15 -31.69
C LEU A 203 -0.30 2.81 -31.11
N CYS A 204 0.78 2.23 -31.64
CA CYS A 204 1.28 0.95 -31.17
C CYS A 204 1.77 1.05 -29.71
N GLY A 205 2.43 2.15 -29.34
CA GLY A 205 2.82 2.43 -27.96
C GLY A 205 1.63 2.58 -27.02
N VAL A 206 0.56 3.26 -27.46
CA VAL A 206 -0.70 3.35 -26.69
C VAL A 206 -1.34 1.97 -26.53
N LYS A 207 -1.32 1.13 -27.57
CA LYS A 207 -1.84 -0.25 -27.50
C LYS A 207 -1.06 -1.12 -26.51
N CYS A 208 0.27 -1.05 -26.51
CA CYS A 208 1.09 -1.73 -25.50
C CYS A 208 0.77 -1.22 -24.08
N PHE A 209 0.66 0.10 -23.89
CA PHE A 209 0.27 0.67 -22.58
C PHE A 209 -1.16 0.28 -22.17
N ASN A 210 -2.07 0.11 -23.12
CA ASN A 210 -3.40 -0.42 -22.87
C ASN A 210 -3.38 -1.87 -22.38
N ALA A 211 -2.48 -2.72 -22.91
CA ALA A 211 -2.30 -4.08 -22.43
C ALA A 211 -1.83 -4.12 -20.97
N ASP A 212 -0.83 -3.28 -20.63
CA ASP A 212 -0.38 -3.09 -19.25
C ASP A 212 -1.50 -2.65 -18.31
N LEU A 213 -2.26 -1.63 -18.72
CA LEU A 213 -3.34 -1.08 -17.90
C LEU A 213 -4.45 -2.11 -17.69
N LYS A 214 -4.85 -2.85 -18.74
CA LYS A 214 -5.84 -3.93 -18.61
C LYS A 214 -5.38 -5.00 -17.63
N ARG A 215 -4.12 -5.40 -17.70
CA ARG A 215 -3.58 -6.45 -16.83
C ARG A 215 -3.68 -6.10 -15.35
N ILE A 216 -3.37 -4.85 -14.97
CA ILE A 216 -3.52 -4.41 -13.58
C ILE A 216 -4.98 -4.16 -13.17
N GLU A 217 -5.83 -3.69 -14.10
CA GLU A 217 -7.28 -3.55 -13.88
C GLU A 217 -7.94 -4.91 -13.62
N ASP A 218 -7.59 -5.93 -14.42
CA ASP A 218 -8.09 -7.29 -14.26
C ASP A 218 -7.66 -7.88 -12.91
N PHE A 219 -6.39 -7.66 -12.52
CA PHE A 219 -5.91 -8.03 -11.19
C PHE A 219 -6.69 -7.33 -10.08
N ALA A 220 -6.93 -6.01 -10.19
CA ALA A 220 -7.72 -5.24 -9.24
C ALA A 220 -9.15 -5.78 -9.12
N LYS A 221 -9.75 -6.19 -10.24
CA LYS A 221 -11.10 -6.76 -10.32
C LYS A 221 -11.19 -8.11 -9.61
N ILE A 222 -10.23 -9.01 -9.88
CA ILE A 222 -10.12 -10.31 -9.19
C ILE A 222 -10.00 -10.09 -7.68
N LYS A 223 -9.13 -9.17 -7.22
CA LYS A 223 -8.96 -8.87 -5.79
C LYS A 223 -10.18 -8.20 -5.15
N ALA A 224 -10.96 -7.44 -5.91
CA ALA A 224 -12.23 -6.90 -5.45
C ALA A 224 -13.29 -7.99 -5.26
N ASP A 225 -13.32 -9.00 -6.14
CA ASP A 225 -14.29 -10.10 -6.11
C ASP A 225 -13.94 -11.17 -5.06
N GLU A 226 -12.65 -11.42 -4.79
CA GLU A 226 -12.17 -12.31 -3.73
C GLU A 226 -12.55 -11.82 -2.31
N LYS A 227 -12.77 -10.52 -2.14
CA LYS A 227 -13.07 -9.92 -0.84
C LYS A 227 -14.57 -10.03 -0.58
N ASP A 228 -14.91 -10.71 0.51
CA ASP A 228 -16.30 -10.89 0.97
C ASP A 228 -17.05 -9.53 0.94
N ARG A 229 -18.30 -9.53 0.49
CA ARG A 229 -19.08 -8.34 0.05
C ARG A 229 -19.34 -7.26 1.12
N THR A 230 -18.69 -7.36 2.27
CA THR A 230 -18.96 -6.66 3.53
C THR A 230 -18.18 -5.34 3.69
N THR A 231 -17.22 -5.00 2.83
CA THR A 231 -16.43 -3.76 2.97
C THR A 231 -16.48 -2.87 1.71
N THR A 232 -16.84 -1.60 1.91
CA THR A 232 -17.09 -0.59 0.86
C THR A 232 -15.85 -0.30 0.00
N THR A 233 -14.66 -0.42 0.57
CA THR A 233 -13.37 -0.07 -0.04
C THR A 233 -12.96 -1.02 -1.17
N SER A 234 -13.43 -2.28 -1.11
CA SER A 234 -13.10 -3.36 -2.07
C SER A 234 -13.75 -3.14 -3.44
N ARG A 235 -14.93 -2.52 -3.49
CA ARG A 235 -15.66 -2.26 -4.74
C ARG A 235 -15.00 -1.17 -5.61
N ASN A 236 -13.98 -0.47 -5.11
CA ASN A 236 -13.40 0.69 -5.78
C ASN A 236 -11.91 0.55 -6.15
N LEU A 237 -11.31 -0.66 -6.05
CA LEU A 237 -9.90 -0.86 -6.45
C LEU A 237 -9.69 -0.53 -7.94
N VAL A 238 -10.62 -0.94 -8.79
CA VAL A 238 -10.60 -0.60 -10.23
C VAL A 238 -10.74 0.91 -10.45
N GLY A 239 -11.41 1.62 -9.53
CA GLY A 239 -11.65 3.06 -9.65
C GLY A 239 -10.40 3.92 -9.63
N TYR A 240 -9.29 3.44 -9.04
CA TYR A 240 -8.00 4.13 -9.12
C TYR A 240 -7.49 4.27 -10.55
N PHE A 241 -7.96 3.44 -11.49
CA PHE A 241 -7.53 3.45 -12.88
C PHE A 241 -8.53 4.12 -13.84
N PHE A 242 -9.70 4.57 -13.37
CA PHE A 242 -10.75 5.07 -14.27
C PHE A 242 -10.33 6.28 -15.11
N GLU A 243 -9.60 7.23 -14.53
CA GLU A 243 -9.10 8.38 -15.28
C GLU A 243 -8.09 7.96 -16.35
N LEU A 244 -7.12 7.11 -15.97
CA LEU A 244 -6.15 6.52 -16.91
C LEU A 244 -6.83 5.74 -18.04
N ARG A 245 -7.87 4.96 -17.70
CA ARG A 245 -8.68 4.21 -18.65
C ARG A 245 -9.37 5.14 -19.65
N GLN A 246 -9.97 6.23 -19.18
CA GLN A 246 -10.57 7.24 -20.04
C GLN A 246 -9.52 7.92 -20.95
N THR A 247 -8.34 8.23 -20.42
CA THR A 247 -7.21 8.79 -21.20
C THR A 247 -6.78 7.82 -22.31
N VAL A 248 -6.56 6.54 -21.97
CA VAL A 248 -6.19 5.51 -22.95
C VAL A 248 -7.28 5.30 -24.01
N ASN A 249 -8.55 5.26 -23.59
CA ASN A 249 -9.67 5.16 -24.52
C ASN A 249 -9.72 6.35 -25.49
N LEU A 250 -9.46 7.57 -25.01
CA LEU A 250 -9.42 8.76 -25.84
C LEU A 250 -8.24 8.72 -26.82
N LEU A 251 -7.05 8.29 -26.38
CA LEU A 251 -5.88 8.11 -27.23
C LEU A 251 -6.05 7.00 -28.27
N LEU A 252 -6.90 5.99 -28.01
CA LEU A 252 -7.23 4.92 -28.94
C LEU A 252 -8.45 5.23 -29.82
N SER A 253 -9.26 6.24 -29.46
CA SER A 253 -10.47 6.62 -30.20
C SER A 253 -10.16 6.88 -31.67
N GLU A 254 -11.01 6.40 -32.58
CA GLU A 254 -10.88 6.69 -34.00
C GLU A 254 -11.14 8.17 -34.33
N ASN A 255 -11.97 8.83 -33.53
CA ASN A 255 -12.37 10.24 -33.66
C ASN A 255 -12.15 10.97 -32.32
N PRO A 256 -10.88 11.26 -31.94
CA PRO A 256 -10.58 11.92 -30.67
C PRO A 256 -11.15 13.35 -30.58
N GLU A 257 -11.43 14.00 -31.71
CA GLU A 257 -12.05 15.33 -31.76
C GLU A 257 -13.49 15.37 -31.22
N ASP A 258 -14.14 14.21 -31.05
CA ASP A 258 -15.48 14.10 -30.50
C ASP A 258 -15.51 14.37 -28.99
N PHE A 259 -14.36 14.32 -28.31
CA PHE A 259 -14.23 14.73 -26.90
C PHE A 259 -14.59 16.22 -26.68
N ALA A 260 -14.54 17.05 -27.73
CA ALA A 260 -14.99 18.43 -27.64
C ALA A 260 -16.51 18.55 -27.45
N ASP A 261 -17.29 17.55 -27.91
CA ASP A 261 -18.73 17.49 -27.67
C ASP A 261 -19.02 17.23 -26.18
N SER A 262 -19.83 18.11 -25.59
CA SER A 262 -20.13 18.09 -24.16
C SER A 262 -20.85 16.80 -23.71
N LYS A 263 -21.72 16.23 -24.55
CA LYS A 263 -22.45 14.98 -24.23
C LYS A 263 -21.50 13.80 -24.26
N ILE A 264 -20.65 13.71 -25.28
CA ILE A 264 -19.67 12.63 -25.41
C ILE A 264 -18.67 12.68 -24.25
N ARG A 265 -18.18 13.88 -23.92
CA ARG A 265 -17.29 14.08 -22.78
C ARG A 265 -17.94 13.71 -21.46
N SER A 266 -19.16 14.19 -21.19
CA SER A 266 -19.86 13.88 -19.93
C SER A 266 -20.20 12.39 -19.77
N TYR A 267 -20.37 11.65 -20.88
CA TYR A 267 -20.75 10.24 -20.83
C TYR A 267 -19.54 9.29 -20.79
N ASN A 268 -18.52 9.55 -21.61
CA ASN A 268 -17.38 8.64 -21.79
C ASN A 268 -16.08 9.10 -21.11
N TYR A 269 -15.93 10.40 -20.85
CA TYR A 269 -14.65 11.02 -20.46
C TYR A 269 -14.82 12.03 -19.31
N ASN A 270 -15.76 11.76 -18.40
CA ASN A 270 -16.16 12.67 -17.34
C ASN A 270 -15.09 12.94 -16.27
N LEU A 271 -14.04 12.13 -16.20
CA LEU A 271 -12.91 12.31 -15.28
C LEU A 271 -11.79 13.16 -15.90
N LEU A 272 -11.79 13.33 -17.22
CA LEU A 272 -10.76 14.08 -17.96
C LEU A 272 -11.05 15.60 -17.88
N THR A 273 -10.75 16.20 -16.74
CA THR A 273 -11.08 17.61 -16.44
C THR A 273 -9.96 18.59 -16.81
N ASN A 274 -8.70 18.15 -16.81
CA ASN A 274 -7.56 19.01 -17.14
C ASN A 274 -7.27 19.02 -18.65
N ILE A 275 -7.96 19.91 -19.38
CA ILE A 275 -7.82 20.05 -20.83
C ILE A 275 -6.40 20.48 -21.26
N PRO A 276 -5.73 21.44 -20.58
CA PRO A 276 -4.32 21.77 -20.87
C PRO A 276 -3.38 20.56 -20.87
N ASP A 277 -3.47 19.69 -19.87
CA ASP A 277 -2.63 18.49 -19.79
C ASP A 277 -2.91 17.52 -20.94
N LEU A 278 -4.18 17.35 -21.34
CA LEU A 278 -4.55 16.55 -22.50
C LEU A 278 -3.98 17.12 -23.80
N ILE A 279 -3.96 18.45 -23.97
CA ILE A 279 -3.34 19.09 -25.13
C ILE A 279 -1.85 18.75 -25.20
N ILE A 280 -1.13 18.86 -24.07
CA ILE A 280 0.30 18.52 -23.98
C ILE A 280 0.51 17.04 -24.33
N LEU A 281 -0.34 16.16 -23.81
CA LEU A 281 -0.30 14.73 -24.09
C LEU A 281 -0.52 14.43 -25.58
N PHE A 282 -1.55 15.03 -26.19
CA PHE A 282 -1.85 14.84 -27.61
C PHE A 282 -0.77 15.43 -28.53
N GLN A 283 -0.07 16.50 -28.12
CA GLN A 283 1.08 17.03 -28.87
C GLN A 283 2.26 16.05 -28.95
N LYS A 284 2.39 15.15 -27.97
CA LYS A 284 3.38 14.07 -27.96
C LYS A 284 2.96 12.89 -28.87
N TYR A 285 1.69 12.79 -29.26
CA TYR A 285 1.19 11.73 -30.15
C TYR A 285 1.65 11.97 -31.59
N LYS A 286 2.45 11.06 -32.17
CA LYS A 286 2.89 11.13 -33.57
C LYS A 286 3.00 9.75 -34.23
N GLU A 287 2.33 9.58 -35.37
CA GLU A 287 2.58 8.45 -36.28
C GLU A 287 3.74 8.81 -37.21
N GLU A 288 4.88 8.12 -37.07
CA GLU A 288 6.05 8.26 -37.94
C GLU A 288 6.16 7.07 -38.91
N SER A 289 6.52 7.35 -40.16
CA SER A 289 6.85 6.31 -41.15
C SER A 289 8.35 6.12 -41.26
N LYS A 290 8.81 4.87 -41.30
CA LYS A 290 10.18 4.55 -41.75
C LYS A 290 10.17 4.42 -43.28
N GLY A 291 10.35 5.54 -43.99
CA GLY A 291 10.40 5.59 -45.45
C GLY A 291 10.14 6.99 -46.03
N PHE A 292 10.35 7.15 -47.34
CA PHE A 292 10.14 8.43 -48.05
C PHE A 292 8.65 8.84 -48.16
N SER A 293 7.71 7.92 -47.90
CA SER A 293 6.26 8.19 -47.88
C SER A 293 5.59 7.65 -46.62
N GLN A 294 4.74 8.46 -46.01
CA GLN A 294 3.85 8.02 -44.94
C GLN A 294 2.68 7.21 -45.51
N PRO A 295 2.38 6.01 -45.00
CA PRO A 295 1.14 5.30 -45.27
C PRO A 295 -0.08 6.20 -45.04
N LYS A 296 -1.10 6.07 -45.91
CA LYS A 296 -2.32 6.89 -45.86
C LYS A 296 -3.00 6.88 -44.49
N GLU A 297 -3.02 5.73 -43.84
CA GLU A 297 -3.61 5.53 -42.50
C GLU A 297 -2.88 6.34 -41.41
N GLN A 298 -1.54 6.36 -41.44
CA GLN A 298 -0.74 7.15 -40.49
C GLN A 298 -0.95 8.64 -40.68
N LYS A 299 -1.02 9.09 -41.95
CA LYS A 299 -1.32 10.49 -42.28
C LYS A 299 -2.72 10.89 -41.81
N ASP A 300 -3.72 10.04 -42.06
CA ASP A 300 -5.09 10.28 -41.60
C ASP A 300 -5.16 10.37 -40.07
N ARG A 301 -4.51 9.44 -39.36
CA ARG A 301 -4.41 9.46 -37.90
C ARG A 301 -3.79 10.76 -37.39
N ASN A 302 -2.66 11.19 -37.95
CA ASN A 302 -2.01 12.45 -37.59
C ASN A 302 -2.93 13.67 -37.83
N ASN A 303 -3.69 13.70 -38.92
CA ASN A 303 -4.66 14.76 -39.19
C ASN A 303 -5.77 14.81 -38.14
N LYS A 304 -6.31 13.65 -37.74
CA LYS A 304 -7.34 13.56 -36.70
C LYS A 304 -6.81 14.03 -35.34
N ILE A 305 -5.60 13.61 -34.96
CA ILE A 305 -4.93 14.09 -33.75
C ILE A 305 -4.73 15.61 -33.78
N ALA A 306 -4.28 16.17 -34.91
CA ALA A 306 -4.13 17.62 -35.07
C ALA A 306 -5.47 18.38 -34.97
N ASN A 307 -6.54 17.83 -35.55
CA ASN A 307 -7.89 18.39 -35.44
C ASN A 307 -8.41 18.33 -34.00
N ALA A 308 -8.17 17.22 -33.28
CA ALA A 308 -8.53 17.08 -31.88
C ALA A 308 -7.80 18.13 -31.01
N ILE A 309 -6.49 18.31 -31.19
CA ILE A 309 -5.72 19.36 -30.49
C ILE A 309 -6.32 20.75 -30.74
N ARG A 310 -6.71 21.04 -31.98
CA ARG A 310 -7.36 22.32 -32.32
C ARG A 310 -8.66 22.50 -31.56
N LYS A 311 -9.56 21.51 -31.58
CA LYS A 311 -10.82 21.58 -30.83
C LYS A 311 -10.60 21.64 -29.31
N PHE A 312 -9.60 20.95 -28.77
CA PHE A 312 -9.29 21.01 -27.34
C PHE A 312 -8.85 22.41 -26.91
N ARG A 313 -8.11 23.13 -27.76
CA ARG A 313 -7.74 24.53 -27.52
C ARG A 313 -8.94 25.48 -27.57
N GLU A 314 -9.97 25.16 -28.37
CA GLU A 314 -11.22 25.94 -28.41
C GLU A 314 -12.06 25.77 -27.12
N MET A 315 -11.71 24.80 -26.26
CA MET A 315 -12.40 24.55 -24.98
C MET A 315 -11.75 25.25 -23.77
N VAL A 316 -10.54 25.80 -23.93
CA VAL A 316 -9.76 26.48 -22.88
C VAL A 316 -9.89 27.99 -23.07
#